data_AF-A0A5N9EK42-F1
#
_entry.id   AF-A0A5N9EK42-F1
#
_cell.length_a   1.000
_cell.length_b   1.000
_cell.length_c   1.000
_cell.angle_alpha   90.00
_cell.angle_beta   90.00
_cell.angle_gamma   90.00
#
_symmetry.space_group_name_H-M   'P 1'
#
loop_
_entity.id
_entity.type
_entity.pdbx_description
1 polymer ?
#
loop_
_entity_poly.entity_id
_entity_poly.type
_entity_poly.pdbx_seq_one_letter_code
_entity_poly.pdbx_strand_id
1 'polypeptide(L)'
;RQGRPDHRRPPVPHRRRQSKCQPPERIGLRLLPGVSRRWCAAYRRLGCERLLVPRKKDNRAGEVGWPDAVVSSEESNGRRVVTGNALPVGHPTGTFPTKSNDPAYQIDRNPNAIGRHTVDLSLPLDPIMAATASCVPMGIVGISLNGVAVYNALDDAGRDAAAHEVQDLCAGHPQGAGEYHYHGPGFCQNEAHTLAGYAMDGFGLFGIYDNQGREIVNADLYECHGHTHNIELNGSETATYHYHLTNSYPYTVSCYRGSEIVRTRPAGGGLPPPRR
;
A
#
# COMPACT_ATOMS: atom_id res chain seq x y z
N ARG A 1 -4.13 63.28 23.94
CA ARG A 1 -3.91 62.36 22.79
C ARG A 1 -3.41 61.03 23.36
N GLN A 2 -4.32 60.09 23.56
CA GLN A 2 -4.01 58.74 24.02
C GLN A 2 -3.32 57.98 22.88
N GLY A 3 -2.14 57.40 23.16
CA GLY A 3 -1.39 56.60 22.20
C GLY A 3 -2.05 55.25 21.98
N ARG A 4 -2.23 54.87 20.71
CA ARG A 4 -2.63 53.52 20.30
C ARG A 4 -1.49 52.54 20.60
N PRO A 5 -1.75 51.34 21.15
CA PRO A 5 -0.74 50.29 21.21
C PRO A 5 -0.57 49.63 19.83
N ASP A 6 0.69 49.49 19.44
CA ASP A 6 1.19 48.82 18.23
C ASP A 6 0.95 47.30 18.32
N HIS A 7 0.04 46.77 17.48
CA HIS A 7 -0.18 45.33 17.35
C HIS A 7 0.96 44.68 16.55
N ARG A 8 2.11 44.47 17.18
CA ARG A 8 3.12 43.55 16.66
C ARG A 8 2.69 42.12 16.95
N ARG A 9 2.27 41.39 15.91
CA ARG A 9 2.12 39.92 15.96
C ARG A 9 3.46 39.32 16.40
N PRO A 10 3.48 38.38 17.36
CA PRO A 10 4.70 37.68 17.71
C PRO A 10 5.18 36.85 16.51
N PRO A 11 6.51 36.68 16.33
CA PRO A 11 7.04 35.88 15.25
C PRO A 11 6.56 34.43 15.40
N VAL A 12 6.02 33.88 14.32
CA VAL A 12 5.65 32.46 14.22
C VAL A 12 6.90 31.63 14.56
N PRO A 13 6.86 30.73 15.55
CA PRO A 13 8.01 29.90 15.85
C PRO A 13 8.29 29.01 14.64
N HIS A 14 9.50 29.10 14.10
CA HIS A 14 10.02 28.14 13.14
C HIS A 14 9.80 26.73 13.69
N ARG A 15 8.79 26.02 13.16
CA ARG A 15 8.60 24.60 13.45
C ARG A 15 9.89 23.89 13.03
N ARG A 16 10.63 23.38 14.01
CA ARG A 16 11.76 22.48 13.78
C ARG A 16 11.33 21.42 12.78
N ARG A 17 12.10 21.27 11.68
CA ARG A 17 11.99 20.15 10.76
C ARG A 17 12.14 18.86 11.59
N GLN A 18 11.05 18.16 11.85
CA GLN A 18 11.11 16.80 12.37
C GLN A 18 11.48 15.89 11.21
N SER A 19 12.75 15.47 11.17
CA SER A 19 13.17 14.30 10.40
C SER A 19 12.55 13.06 11.04
N LYS A 20 11.44 12.56 10.49
CA LYS A 20 10.93 11.22 10.82
C LYS A 20 11.80 10.15 10.14
N CYS A 21 13.09 10.14 10.47
CA CYS A 21 14.04 9.09 10.11
C CYS A 21 14.23 8.25 11.37
N GLN A 22 13.65 7.04 11.42
CA GLN A 22 14.05 6.08 12.44
C GLN A 22 15.19 5.23 11.87
N PRO A 23 16.37 5.19 12.54
CA PRO A 23 17.44 4.31 12.11
C PRO A 23 16.99 2.84 12.21
N PRO A 24 17.53 1.94 11.36
CA PRO A 24 17.18 0.52 11.37
C PRO A 24 17.34 -0.13 12.75
N GLU A 25 18.22 0.42 13.60
CA GLU A 25 18.50 -0.06 14.95
C GLU A 25 17.40 0.24 15.99
N ARG A 26 16.43 1.11 15.69
CA ARG A 26 15.25 1.34 16.53
C ARG A 26 14.00 0.57 16.10
N ILE A 27 14.06 -0.12 14.97
CA ILE A 27 13.16 -1.22 14.66
C ILE A 27 13.71 -2.40 15.46
N GLY A 28 12.96 -2.92 16.44
CA GLY A 28 13.42 -3.93 17.39
C GLY A 28 13.78 -5.31 16.80
N LEU A 29 14.50 -5.39 15.68
CA LEU A 29 15.13 -6.60 15.18
C LEU A 29 16.40 -6.92 15.99
N ARG A 30 16.24 -7.30 17.25
CA ARG A 30 17.20 -8.25 17.83
C ARG A 30 17.03 -9.55 17.07
N LEU A 31 18.11 -9.99 16.41
CA LEU A 31 18.23 -11.26 15.70
C LEU A 31 17.70 -12.41 16.58
N LEU A 32 16.44 -12.80 16.40
CA LEU A 32 15.92 -14.01 16.99
C LEU A 32 16.46 -15.23 16.21
N PRO A 33 16.85 -16.32 16.87
CA PRO A 33 17.37 -17.52 16.22
C PRO A 33 16.32 -18.14 15.28
N GLY A 34 16.70 -18.49 14.06
CA GLY A 34 15.80 -19.09 13.03
C GLY A 34 15.60 -18.24 11.78
N VAL A 35 16.10 -16.99 11.79
CA VAL A 35 16.04 -16.05 10.67
C VAL A 35 17.18 -16.35 9.69
N SER A 36 16.88 -16.96 8.54
CA SER A 36 17.89 -17.10 7.48
C SER A 36 18.37 -15.71 7.06
N ARG A 37 19.68 -15.54 6.84
CA ARG A 37 20.33 -14.24 6.51
C ARG A 37 19.78 -13.57 5.23
N ARG A 38 18.89 -14.24 4.48
CA ARG A 38 18.32 -13.86 3.18
C ARG A 38 16.96 -13.15 3.21
N TRP A 39 16.54 -12.61 4.35
CA TRP A 39 15.35 -11.73 4.40
C TRP A 39 15.42 -10.63 3.32
N CYS A 40 14.36 -10.56 2.50
CA CYS A 40 14.13 -9.67 1.35
C CYS A 40 15.10 -8.48 1.28
N ALA A 41 16.22 -8.67 0.57
CA ALA A 41 17.39 -7.78 0.62
C ALA A 41 17.10 -6.31 0.21
N ALA A 42 16.01 -6.08 -0.53
CA ALA A 42 15.57 -4.76 -0.95
C ALA A 42 14.86 -3.97 0.17
N TYR A 43 13.99 -4.60 0.95
CA TYR A 43 13.25 -3.94 2.04
C TYR A 43 14.14 -3.44 3.18
N ARG A 44 15.32 -4.06 3.37
CA ARG A 44 16.29 -3.65 4.40
C ARG A 44 17.14 -2.43 4.05
N ARG A 45 17.17 -2.01 2.78
CA ARG A 45 18.14 -1.01 2.30
C ARG A 45 17.63 0.43 2.26
N LEU A 46 16.32 0.66 2.26
CA LEU A 46 15.76 2.01 2.04
C LEU A 46 15.62 2.85 3.33
N GLY A 47 16.58 2.70 4.25
CA GLY A 47 16.74 3.60 5.38
C GLY A 47 17.52 4.85 4.97
N CYS A 48 16.81 5.96 4.77
CA CYS A 48 17.35 7.32 4.54
C CYS A 48 17.88 7.63 3.12
N GLU A 49 17.07 7.43 2.09
CA GLU A 49 17.13 8.35 0.95
C GLU A 49 16.36 9.64 1.28
N ARG A 50 16.73 10.75 0.64
CA ARG A 50 16.13 12.08 0.87
C ARG A 50 14.76 12.12 0.17
N LEU A 51 13.83 11.30 0.64
CA LEU A 51 12.54 11.04 0.00
C LEU A 51 11.59 12.22 0.23
N LEU A 52 10.86 12.60 -0.81
CA LEU A 52 9.63 13.37 -0.64
C LEU A 52 8.70 12.51 0.21
N VAL A 53 8.26 13.02 1.37
CA VAL A 53 7.21 12.35 2.14
C VAL A 53 6.03 12.18 1.17
N PRO A 54 5.50 10.96 0.94
CA PRO A 54 4.47 10.74 -0.09
C PRO A 54 3.29 11.70 0.02
N ARG A 55 2.80 11.96 1.25
CA ARG A 55 1.73 12.95 1.53
C ARG A 55 2.08 14.43 1.24
N LYS A 56 3.34 14.77 0.98
CA LYS A 56 3.82 16.12 0.66
C LYS A 56 4.24 16.30 -0.80
N LYS A 57 4.18 15.22 -1.60
CA LYS A 57 4.39 15.28 -3.04
C LYS A 57 3.13 15.83 -3.70
N ASP A 58 3.29 16.56 -4.80
CA ASP A 58 2.14 16.96 -5.60
C ASP A 58 1.47 15.70 -6.17
N ASN A 59 0.23 15.47 -5.76
CA ASN A 59 -0.56 14.35 -6.24
C ASN A 59 -1.09 14.65 -7.65
N ARG A 60 -1.33 13.58 -8.41
CA ARG A 60 -1.92 13.70 -9.73
C ARG A 60 -3.33 14.27 -9.65
N ALA A 61 -3.57 15.38 -10.36
CA ALA A 61 -4.87 16.02 -10.43
C ALA A 61 -5.83 15.33 -11.43
N GLY A 62 -7.13 15.57 -11.22
CA GLY A 62 -8.22 15.11 -12.08
C GLY A 62 -9.18 14.16 -11.38
N GLU A 63 -10.37 14.02 -11.97
CA GLU A 63 -11.43 13.13 -11.50
C GLU A 63 -11.95 12.33 -12.69
N VAL A 64 -11.29 11.21 -12.99
CA VAL A 64 -11.73 10.27 -14.05
C VAL A 64 -12.59 9.20 -13.42
N GLY A 65 -13.88 9.19 -13.76
CA GLY A 65 -14.84 8.20 -13.27
C GLY A 65 -14.81 6.89 -14.06
N TRP A 66 -15.12 5.79 -13.36
CA TRP A 66 -15.13 4.43 -13.91
C TRP A 66 -16.51 3.78 -13.72
N PRO A 67 -17.53 4.20 -14.50
CA PRO A 67 -18.92 3.72 -14.30
C PRO A 67 -19.09 2.22 -14.50
N ASP A 68 -18.18 1.60 -15.26
CA ASP A 68 -18.17 0.16 -15.52
C ASP A 68 -17.23 -0.60 -14.57
N ALA A 69 -16.67 0.05 -13.54
CA ALA A 69 -15.84 -0.62 -12.55
C ALA A 69 -16.68 -1.67 -11.81
N VAL A 70 -16.12 -2.88 -11.66
CA VAL A 70 -16.80 -3.97 -10.99
C VAL A 70 -15.81 -4.83 -10.23
N VAL A 71 -16.21 -5.18 -9.01
CA VAL A 71 -15.59 -6.20 -8.17
C VAL A 71 -16.69 -6.97 -7.47
N SER A 72 -16.52 -8.28 -7.35
CA SER A 72 -17.34 -9.14 -6.50
C SER A 72 -16.43 -10.00 -5.62
N SER A 73 -16.96 -10.40 -4.47
CA SER A 73 -16.32 -11.34 -3.57
C SER A 73 -17.37 -12.34 -3.11
N GLU A 74 -17.09 -13.62 -3.34
CA GLU A 74 -17.96 -14.73 -2.93
C GLU A 74 -17.16 -15.72 -2.10
N GLU A 75 -17.82 -16.35 -1.12
CA GLU A 75 -17.20 -17.36 -0.27
C GLU A 75 -17.73 -18.73 -0.67
N SER A 76 -16.84 -19.64 -1.05
CA SER A 76 -17.20 -20.98 -1.49
C SER A 76 -16.06 -21.97 -1.22
N ASN A 77 -16.41 -23.14 -0.68
CA ASN A 77 -15.47 -24.24 -0.42
C ASN A 77 -14.22 -23.82 0.39
N GLY A 78 -14.39 -22.99 1.42
CA GLY A 78 -13.28 -22.51 2.26
C GLY A 78 -12.36 -21.51 1.54
N ARG A 79 -12.82 -20.92 0.44
CA ARG A 79 -12.09 -19.90 -0.31
C ARG A 79 -12.92 -18.64 -0.50
N ARG A 80 -12.22 -17.51 -0.55
CA ARG A 80 -12.75 -16.22 -0.97
C ARG A 80 -12.39 -16.01 -2.43
N VAL A 81 -13.39 -16.05 -3.30
CA VAL A 81 -13.25 -15.84 -4.74
C VAL A 81 -13.56 -14.39 -5.05
N VAL A 82 -12.54 -13.64 -5.50
CA VAL A 82 -12.67 -12.23 -5.90
C VAL A 82 -12.60 -12.16 -7.42
N THR A 83 -13.63 -11.62 -8.05
CA THR A 83 -13.64 -11.38 -9.50
C THR A 83 -13.91 -9.92 -9.84
N GLY A 84 -13.46 -9.45 -11.01
CA GLY A 84 -13.65 -8.06 -11.38
C GLY A 84 -12.82 -7.62 -12.58
N ASN A 85 -12.75 -6.31 -12.79
CA ASN A 85 -12.05 -5.71 -13.93
C ASN A 85 -10.89 -4.77 -13.59
N ALA A 86 -10.43 -4.81 -12.33
CA ALA A 86 -9.30 -4.04 -11.78
C ALA A 86 -9.45 -2.51 -11.87
N LEU A 87 -10.64 -2.00 -12.20
CA LEU A 87 -10.95 -0.59 -12.11
C LEU A 87 -11.46 -0.26 -10.69
N PRO A 88 -11.18 0.95 -10.17
CA PRO A 88 -11.61 1.33 -8.84
C PRO A 88 -13.12 1.49 -8.75
N VAL A 89 -13.76 0.65 -7.93
CA VAL A 89 -15.17 0.81 -7.57
C VAL A 89 -15.31 1.92 -6.52
N GLY A 90 -16.27 2.82 -6.73
CA GLY A 90 -16.68 3.79 -5.70
C GLY A 90 -15.86 5.08 -5.59
N HIS A 91 -14.84 5.29 -6.44
CA HIS A 91 -14.14 6.57 -6.50
C HIS A 91 -13.50 6.84 -7.88
N PRO A 92 -13.27 8.12 -8.24
CA PRO A 92 -12.51 8.47 -9.43
C PRO A 92 -11.00 8.30 -9.22
N THR A 93 -10.25 8.36 -10.32
CA THR A 93 -8.77 8.43 -10.30
C THR A 93 -8.27 9.78 -10.78
N GLY A 94 -6.97 10.03 -10.61
CA GLY A 94 -6.27 11.10 -11.32
C GLY A 94 -6.28 10.90 -12.84
N THR A 95 -5.85 11.94 -13.58
CA THR A 95 -5.78 11.88 -15.05
C THR A 95 -4.48 11.21 -15.51
N PHE A 96 -4.54 9.99 -16.02
CA PHE A 96 -3.39 9.31 -16.64
C PHE A 96 -3.63 9.08 -18.14
N PRO A 97 -2.62 9.18 -19.04
CA PRO A 97 -1.20 9.47 -18.78
C PRO A 97 -0.92 10.88 -18.25
N THR A 98 0.29 11.07 -17.71
CA THR A 98 0.75 12.37 -17.24
C THR A 98 0.96 13.33 -18.42
N LYS A 99 0.14 14.38 -18.49
CA LYS A 99 0.24 15.43 -19.52
C LYS A 99 1.41 16.38 -19.28
N SER A 100 2.05 16.84 -20.35
CA SER A 100 3.22 17.73 -20.31
C SER A 100 3.00 19.09 -19.65
N ASN A 101 1.74 19.53 -19.54
CA ASN A 101 1.35 20.79 -18.91
C ASN A 101 0.97 20.65 -17.43
N ASP A 102 1.03 19.45 -16.87
CA ASP A 102 0.79 19.20 -15.46
C ASP A 102 2.10 19.35 -14.66
N PRO A 103 2.10 20.03 -13.49
CA PRO A 103 3.29 20.15 -12.65
C PRO A 103 3.97 18.82 -12.33
N ALA A 104 3.19 17.74 -12.18
CA ALA A 104 3.70 16.41 -11.89
C ALA A 104 4.59 15.86 -13.00
N TYR A 105 4.45 16.32 -14.25
CA TYR A 105 5.26 15.87 -15.39
C TYR A 105 6.75 16.14 -15.24
N GLN A 106 7.13 17.14 -14.43
CA GLN A 106 8.53 17.42 -14.12
C GLN A 106 9.12 16.43 -13.12
N ILE A 107 8.27 15.71 -12.38
CA ILE A 107 8.65 14.75 -11.35
C ILE A 107 8.57 13.33 -11.92
N ASP A 108 7.44 12.99 -12.54
CA ASP A 108 7.16 11.70 -13.14
C ASP A 108 6.24 11.88 -14.36
N ARG A 109 6.69 11.39 -15.50
CA ARG A 109 6.00 11.53 -16.79
C ARG A 109 4.99 10.44 -17.07
N ASN A 110 4.82 9.46 -16.16
CA ASN A 110 4.05 8.22 -16.33
C ASN A 110 3.20 8.20 -17.64
N PRO A 111 3.72 7.57 -18.71
CA PRO A 111 3.08 7.60 -20.03
C PRO A 111 1.89 6.63 -20.13
N ASN A 112 1.56 5.91 -19.06
CA ASN A 112 0.62 4.82 -19.08
C ASN A 112 -0.81 5.32 -18.83
N ALA A 113 -1.77 4.70 -19.50
CA ALA A 113 -3.20 4.94 -19.29
C ALA A 113 -3.79 3.82 -18.44
N ILE A 114 -4.81 4.12 -17.64
CA ILE A 114 -5.53 3.11 -16.86
C ILE A 114 -6.38 2.24 -17.81
N GLY A 115 -6.28 0.93 -17.67
CA GLY A 115 -6.98 -0.07 -18.45
C GLY A 115 -7.64 -1.14 -17.58
N ARG A 116 -8.54 -1.92 -18.18
CA ARG A 116 -9.20 -3.06 -17.52
C ARG A 116 -8.28 -4.28 -17.48
N HIS A 117 -8.30 -4.99 -16.36
CA HIS A 117 -7.63 -6.28 -16.20
C HIS A 117 -8.54 -7.27 -15.50
N THR A 118 -8.45 -8.54 -15.87
CA THR A 118 -9.23 -9.58 -15.19
C THR A 118 -8.70 -9.78 -13.77
N VAL A 119 -9.56 -9.54 -12.79
CA VAL A 119 -9.38 -10.04 -11.43
C VAL A 119 -10.08 -11.39 -11.37
N ASP A 120 -9.33 -12.43 -11.05
CA ASP A 120 -9.82 -13.78 -10.77
C ASP A 120 -8.88 -14.38 -9.72
N LEU A 121 -9.20 -14.11 -8.46
CA LEU A 121 -8.44 -14.52 -7.31
C LEU A 121 -9.25 -15.52 -6.51
N SER A 122 -8.61 -16.57 -6.03
CA SER A 122 -9.18 -17.44 -5.04
C SER A 122 -8.22 -17.43 -3.87
N LEU A 123 -8.59 -16.80 -2.76
CA LEU A 123 -7.80 -16.66 -1.53
C LEU A 123 -8.27 -17.65 -0.46
N PRO A 124 -7.41 -18.10 0.47
CA PRO A 124 -7.87 -18.85 1.64
C PRO A 124 -8.88 -18.02 2.43
N LEU A 125 -10.02 -18.63 2.81
CA LEU A 125 -11.01 -17.95 3.64
C LEU A 125 -10.50 -17.77 5.07
N ASP A 126 -9.89 -18.84 5.60
CA ASP A 126 -9.29 -18.95 6.93
C ASP A 126 -7.77 -19.21 6.80
N PRO A 127 -6.96 -18.16 6.56
CA PRO A 127 -5.52 -18.30 6.35
C PRO A 127 -4.81 -18.85 7.59
N ILE A 128 -3.91 -19.82 7.38
CA ILE A 128 -3.13 -20.45 8.45
C ILE A 128 -1.72 -19.87 8.48
N MET A 129 -1.26 -19.47 9.67
CA MET A 129 0.10 -18.99 9.89
C MET A 129 1.15 -20.03 9.48
N ALA A 130 2.09 -19.61 8.63
CA ALA A 130 3.28 -20.35 8.30
C ALA A 130 4.26 -20.35 9.49
N ALA A 131 5.03 -21.44 9.60
CA ALA A 131 6.13 -21.53 10.57
C ALA A 131 7.20 -20.47 10.33
N THR A 132 7.40 -20.07 9.07
CA THR A 132 8.36 -19.04 8.66
C THR A 132 7.73 -18.07 7.68
N ALA A 133 8.03 -16.78 7.81
CA ALA A 133 7.63 -15.78 6.83
C ALA A 133 8.25 -16.05 5.45
N SER A 134 7.56 -15.61 4.40
CA SER A 134 8.03 -15.70 3.02
C SER A 134 8.03 -14.32 2.33
N CYS A 135 8.88 -14.17 1.31
CA CYS A 135 9.01 -12.89 0.61
C CYS A 135 7.77 -12.58 -0.25
N VAL A 136 7.37 -11.30 -0.28
CA VAL A 136 6.42 -10.79 -1.27
C VAL A 136 7.08 -10.68 -2.66
N PRO A 137 6.35 -10.91 -3.76
CA PRO A 137 6.85 -10.66 -5.11
C PRO A 137 6.89 -9.16 -5.43
N MET A 138 7.55 -8.76 -6.51
CA MET A 138 7.27 -7.47 -7.16
C MET A 138 5.85 -7.48 -7.75
N GLY A 139 5.24 -6.30 -7.89
CA GLY A 139 3.88 -6.18 -8.38
C GLY A 139 2.84 -6.44 -7.28
N ILE A 140 1.76 -7.14 -7.63
CA ILE A 140 0.61 -7.39 -6.74
C ILE A 140 1.05 -8.16 -5.48
N VAL A 141 0.77 -7.58 -4.31
CA VAL A 141 0.93 -8.22 -3.00
C VAL A 141 -0.39 -8.40 -2.25
N GLY A 142 -1.45 -7.73 -2.69
CA GLY A 142 -2.80 -7.80 -2.13
C GLY A 142 -3.85 -7.23 -3.09
N ILE A 143 -5.11 -7.27 -2.66
CA ILE A 143 -6.27 -6.72 -3.37
C ILE A 143 -7.11 -5.91 -2.38
N SER A 144 -7.48 -4.68 -2.74
CA SER A 144 -8.37 -3.85 -1.92
C SER A 144 -9.83 -4.27 -2.10
N LEU A 145 -10.69 -3.91 -1.15
CA LEU A 145 -12.13 -4.22 -1.22
C LEU A 145 -12.84 -3.61 -2.43
N ASN A 146 -12.27 -2.57 -3.03
CA ASN A 146 -12.82 -1.94 -4.22
C ASN A 146 -12.22 -2.45 -5.55
N GLY A 147 -11.47 -3.57 -5.50
CA GLY A 147 -10.98 -4.28 -6.69
C GLY A 147 -9.65 -3.77 -7.26
N VAL A 148 -9.01 -2.79 -6.61
CA VAL A 148 -7.71 -2.26 -7.02
C VAL A 148 -6.58 -3.10 -6.42
N ALA A 149 -5.58 -3.41 -7.24
CA ALA A 149 -4.43 -4.15 -6.74
C ALA A 149 -3.64 -3.33 -5.70
N VAL A 150 -3.18 -4.00 -4.65
CA VAL A 150 -2.18 -3.46 -3.72
C VAL A 150 -0.83 -3.99 -4.17
N TYR A 151 0.08 -3.10 -4.51
CA TYR A 151 1.40 -3.45 -5.00
C TYR A 151 2.45 -3.43 -3.89
N ASN A 152 3.57 -4.10 -4.17
CA ASN A 152 4.80 -4.04 -3.42
C ASN A 152 5.19 -2.57 -3.16
N ALA A 153 5.81 -2.29 -2.03
CA ALA A 153 6.29 -0.95 -1.69
C ALA A 153 7.42 -0.46 -2.61
N LEU A 154 7.97 -1.36 -3.42
CA LEU A 154 9.06 -1.11 -4.35
C LEU A 154 8.56 -0.89 -5.78
N ASP A 155 9.18 0.07 -6.47
CA ASP A 155 9.04 0.24 -7.93
C ASP A 155 9.89 -0.77 -8.71
N ASP A 156 9.79 -0.75 -10.03
CA ASP A 156 10.56 -1.64 -10.91
C ASP A 156 12.09 -1.48 -10.79
N ALA A 157 12.55 -0.32 -10.32
CA ALA A 157 13.95 -0.01 -10.02
C ALA A 157 14.37 -0.41 -8.59
N GLY A 158 13.47 -0.97 -7.79
CA GLY A 158 13.74 -1.40 -6.42
C GLY A 158 13.85 -0.26 -5.41
N ARG A 159 13.26 0.90 -5.69
CA ARG A 159 13.18 2.08 -4.82
C ARG A 159 11.83 2.15 -4.13
N ASP A 160 11.69 3.00 -3.12
CA ASP A 160 10.39 3.32 -2.53
C ASP A 160 9.47 3.93 -3.60
N ALA A 161 8.50 3.14 -4.07
CA ALA A 161 7.57 3.52 -5.13
C ALA A 161 6.77 4.76 -4.73
N ALA A 162 6.26 4.78 -3.50
CA ALA A 162 5.39 5.86 -3.05
C ALA A 162 6.11 7.22 -3.01
N ALA A 163 7.43 7.19 -2.77
CA ALA A 163 8.26 8.38 -2.82
C ALA A 163 8.69 8.78 -4.24
N HIS A 164 8.98 7.81 -5.12
CA HIS A 164 9.57 8.06 -6.43
C HIS A 164 8.55 8.26 -7.56
N GLU A 165 7.43 7.57 -7.51
CA GLU A 165 6.39 7.58 -8.56
C GLU A 165 5.29 8.57 -8.19
N VAL A 166 4.81 9.38 -9.15
CA VAL A 166 3.68 10.27 -8.90
C VAL A 166 2.42 9.42 -8.84
N GLN A 167 1.70 9.56 -7.74
CA GLN A 167 0.43 8.92 -7.50
C GLN A 167 -0.68 9.97 -7.45
N ASP A 168 -1.93 9.56 -7.62
CA ASP A 168 -3.08 10.42 -7.38
C ASP A 168 -3.45 10.49 -5.88
N LEU A 169 -4.58 11.15 -5.58
CA LEU A 169 -5.06 11.33 -4.20
C LEU A 169 -5.42 10.01 -3.49
N CYS A 170 -5.62 8.93 -4.25
CA CYS A 170 -5.87 7.60 -3.74
C CYS A 170 -4.58 6.83 -3.43
N ALA A 171 -3.42 7.46 -3.60
CA ALA A 171 -2.10 6.81 -3.57
C ALA A 171 -1.99 5.68 -4.61
N GLY A 172 -2.54 5.92 -5.81
CA GLY A 172 -2.42 4.97 -6.91
C GLY A 172 -1.98 5.58 -8.23
N HIS A 173 -1.52 4.70 -9.13
CA HIS A 173 -1.11 5.03 -10.50
C HIS A 173 -1.12 3.77 -11.38
N PRO A 174 -1.13 3.90 -12.72
CA PRO A 174 -1.03 2.76 -13.63
C PRO A 174 0.41 2.38 -13.97
N GLN A 175 0.65 1.07 -14.10
CA GLN A 175 1.88 0.54 -14.70
C GLN A 175 1.76 0.38 -16.24
N GLY A 176 2.84 -0.08 -16.90
CA GLY A 176 2.97 -0.18 -18.36
C GLY A 176 1.86 -0.90 -19.14
N ALA A 177 1.24 -1.92 -18.55
CA ALA A 177 0.10 -2.63 -19.14
C ALA A 177 -1.26 -2.00 -18.78
N GLY A 178 -1.27 -0.94 -17.97
CA GLY A 178 -2.45 -0.15 -17.63
C GLY A 178 -3.12 -0.49 -16.30
N GLU A 179 -2.59 -1.44 -15.52
CA GLU A 179 -3.20 -1.82 -14.24
C GLU A 179 -3.01 -0.70 -13.21
N TYR A 180 -4.11 -0.10 -12.78
CA TYR A 180 -4.14 0.85 -11.69
C TYR A 180 -3.95 0.12 -10.35
N HIS A 181 -3.06 0.61 -9.50
CA HIS A 181 -2.71 -0.03 -8.24
C HIS A 181 -2.28 0.97 -7.17
N TYR A 182 -2.34 0.55 -5.91
CA TYR A 182 -1.90 1.32 -4.76
C TYR A 182 -0.53 0.87 -4.25
N HIS A 183 0.32 1.82 -3.82
CA HIS A 183 1.54 1.51 -3.06
C HIS A 183 1.40 1.76 -1.55
N GLY A 184 0.30 2.34 -1.09
CA GLY A 184 0.08 2.68 0.31
C GLY A 184 -1.31 3.27 0.57
N PRO A 185 -1.58 3.77 1.78
CA PRO A 185 -2.87 4.37 2.11
C PRO A 185 -3.07 5.70 1.37
N GLY A 186 -4.30 5.91 0.91
CA GLY A 186 -4.76 7.16 0.30
C GLY A 186 -6.23 7.41 0.59
N PHE A 187 -6.75 8.56 0.14
CA PHE A 187 -8.11 9.03 0.51
C PHE A 187 -9.24 8.07 0.07
N CYS A 188 -8.97 7.24 -0.93
CA CYS A 188 -9.96 6.37 -1.56
C CYS A 188 -9.99 4.97 -0.95
N GLN A 189 -9.14 4.71 0.05
CA GLN A 189 -9.10 3.48 0.83
C GLN A 189 -9.74 3.74 2.20
N ASN A 190 -10.33 2.71 2.78
CA ASN A 190 -10.87 2.83 4.12
C ASN A 190 -9.72 2.94 5.14
N GLU A 191 -9.54 4.15 5.70
CA GLU A 191 -8.49 4.42 6.68
C GLU A 191 -8.84 3.93 8.09
N ALA A 192 -10.11 3.63 8.39
CA ALA A 192 -10.56 3.23 9.73
C ALA A 192 -10.04 1.84 10.15
N HIS A 193 -10.26 1.49 11.42
CA HIS A 193 -9.94 0.15 11.95
C HIS A 193 -10.92 -0.91 11.45
N THR A 194 -10.85 -1.15 10.16
CA THR A 194 -11.76 -2.00 9.41
C THR A 194 -10.98 -2.59 8.25
N LEU A 195 -11.51 -3.68 7.71
CA LEU A 195 -10.94 -4.34 6.56
C LEU A 195 -10.85 -3.39 5.36
N ALA A 196 -9.66 -3.26 4.79
CA ALA A 196 -9.37 -2.47 3.59
C ALA A 196 -9.08 -3.36 2.37
N GLY A 197 -8.71 -4.62 2.59
CA GLY A 197 -8.45 -5.60 1.55
C GLY A 197 -7.90 -6.92 2.11
N TYR A 198 -7.29 -7.71 1.24
CA TYR A 198 -6.63 -8.96 1.60
C TYR A 198 -5.24 -9.05 0.96
N ALA A 199 -4.28 -9.56 1.71
CA ALA A 199 -3.00 -9.97 1.16
C ALA A 199 -3.15 -11.25 0.32
N MET A 200 -2.20 -11.52 -0.58
CA MET A 200 -2.26 -12.72 -1.42
C MET A 200 -2.10 -14.04 -0.65
N ASP A 201 -1.74 -14.00 0.63
CA ASP A 201 -1.73 -15.16 1.53
C ASP A 201 -3.06 -15.36 2.30
N GLY A 202 -4.08 -14.55 1.99
CA GLY A 202 -5.44 -14.63 2.52
C GLY A 202 -5.70 -13.83 3.79
N PHE A 203 -4.66 -13.37 4.50
CA PHE A 203 -4.85 -12.55 5.69
C PHE A 203 -5.41 -11.17 5.34
N GLY A 204 -6.25 -10.65 6.23
CA GLY A 204 -6.85 -9.32 6.07
C GLY A 204 -5.79 -8.23 6.10
N LEU A 205 -6.03 -7.17 5.33
CA LEU A 205 -5.29 -5.92 5.33
C LEU A 205 -6.22 -4.82 5.85
N PHE A 206 -5.87 -4.22 6.98
CA PHE A 206 -6.69 -3.25 7.70
C PHE A 206 -6.19 -1.81 7.48
N GLY A 207 -7.03 -0.83 7.79
CA GLY A 207 -6.69 0.58 7.70
C GLY A 207 -5.56 1.02 8.66
N ILE A 208 -5.26 2.32 8.62
CA ILE A 208 -4.12 2.94 9.32
C ILE A 208 -4.37 3.23 10.80
N TYR A 209 -5.60 3.03 11.30
CA TYR A 209 -5.98 3.30 12.68
C TYR A 209 -6.30 2.01 13.44
N ASP A 210 -6.01 1.97 14.74
CA ASP A 210 -6.46 0.92 15.67
C ASP A 210 -7.91 1.14 16.13
N ASN A 211 -8.46 0.20 16.90
CA ASN A 211 -9.85 0.28 17.40
C ASN A 211 -10.09 1.45 18.38
N GLN A 212 -9.05 2.16 18.83
CA GLN A 212 -9.16 3.41 19.59
C GLN A 212 -8.96 4.66 18.73
N GLY A 213 -8.81 4.52 17.40
CA GLY A 213 -8.60 5.63 16.47
C GLY A 213 -7.18 6.19 16.49
N ARG A 214 -6.21 5.50 17.11
CA ARG A 214 -4.80 5.90 17.08
C ARG A 214 -4.14 5.33 15.83
N GLU A 215 -3.31 6.15 15.20
CA GLU A 215 -2.55 5.72 14.02
C GLU A 215 -1.58 4.59 14.38
N ILE A 216 -1.68 3.47 13.65
CA ILE A 216 -0.75 2.36 13.72
C ILE A 216 0.58 2.80 13.10
N VAL A 217 1.67 2.62 13.84
CA VAL A 217 3.03 2.89 13.36
C VAL A 217 3.86 1.60 13.32
N ASN A 218 5.01 1.64 12.63
CA ASN A 218 5.89 0.48 12.51
C ASN A 218 6.29 -0.16 13.86
N ALA A 219 6.30 0.61 14.95
CA ALA A 219 6.62 0.10 16.28
C ALA A 219 5.49 -0.76 16.89
N ASP A 220 4.26 -0.66 16.38
CA ASP A 220 3.11 -1.48 16.78
C ASP A 220 3.00 -2.81 16.03
N LEU A 221 3.84 -3.01 15.00
CA LEU A 221 3.74 -4.11 14.03
C LEU A 221 4.92 -5.08 14.16
N TYR A 222 4.68 -6.34 13.78
CA TYR A 222 5.71 -7.37 13.67
C TYR A 222 6.48 -7.25 12.35
N GLU A 223 7.40 -8.18 12.09
CA GLU A 223 8.35 -8.10 10.98
C GLU A 223 7.71 -8.00 9.58
N CYS A 224 6.50 -8.56 9.42
CA CYS A 224 5.76 -8.56 8.16
C CYS A 224 4.74 -7.42 8.00
N HIS A 225 4.83 -6.37 8.85
CA HIS A 225 3.90 -5.24 8.80
C HIS A 225 2.44 -5.64 9.12
N GLY A 226 2.31 -6.61 10.01
CA GLY A 226 1.04 -7.01 10.62
C GLY A 226 1.25 -7.38 12.08
N HIS A 227 0.17 -7.67 12.78
CA HIS A 227 0.21 -8.15 14.16
C HIS A 227 -0.98 -9.05 14.47
N THR A 228 -1.07 -9.56 15.69
CA THR A 228 -2.21 -10.35 16.16
C THR A 228 -2.96 -9.57 17.23
N HIS A 229 -4.23 -9.29 16.96
CA HIS A 229 -5.17 -8.72 17.92
C HIS A 229 -6.61 -9.15 17.56
N ASN A 230 -7.59 -8.84 18.41
CA ASN A 230 -9.01 -9.08 18.15
C ASN A 230 -9.58 -8.13 17.09
N ILE A 231 -9.82 -8.62 15.89
CA ILE A 231 -10.51 -7.87 14.83
C ILE A 231 -11.94 -8.37 14.66
N GLU A 232 -12.83 -7.46 14.25
CA GLU A 232 -14.12 -7.87 13.68
C GLU A 232 -13.87 -8.44 12.29
N LEU A 233 -14.09 -9.74 12.13
CA LEU A 233 -14.01 -10.43 10.85
C LEU A 233 -15.25 -11.29 10.70
N ASN A 234 -15.96 -11.14 9.58
CA ASN A 234 -17.19 -11.87 9.28
C ASN A 234 -18.27 -11.75 10.38
N GLY A 235 -18.36 -10.59 11.05
CA GLY A 235 -19.34 -10.31 12.09
C GLY A 235 -19.03 -10.92 13.46
N SER A 236 -17.81 -11.41 13.68
CA SER A 236 -17.36 -11.93 14.98
C SER A 236 -15.98 -11.38 15.36
N GLU A 237 -15.77 -11.06 16.63
CA GLU A 237 -14.43 -10.71 17.14
C GLU A 237 -13.56 -11.97 17.19
N THR A 238 -12.48 -11.96 16.43
CA THR A 238 -11.53 -13.08 16.36
C THR A 238 -10.10 -12.58 16.58
N ALA A 239 -9.39 -13.23 17.51
CA ALA A 239 -7.96 -13.04 17.69
C ALA A 239 -7.21 -13.70 16.53
N THR A 240 -6.80 -12.91 15.53
CA THR A 240 -6.09 -13.45 14.36
C THR A 240 -5.01 -12.49 13.87
N TYR A 241 -4.03 -13.04 13.16
CA TYR A 241 -3.02 -12.24 12.49
C TYR A 241 -3.65 -11.47 11.33
N HIS A 242 -3.24 -10.23 11.13
CA HIS A 242 -3.65 -9.39 10.00
C HIS A 242 -2.60 -8.31 9.76
N TYR A 243 -2.59 -7.80 8.52
CA TYR A 243 -1.72 -6.71 8.10
C TYR A 243 -2.40 -5.36 8.31
N HIS A 244 -1.59 -4.30 8.35
CA HIS A 244 -2.08 -2.93 8.35
C HIS A 244 -1.49 -2.13 7.20
N LEU A 245 -2.33 -1.28 6.61
CA LEU A 245 -1.85 -0.10 5.93
C LEU A 245 -1.15 0.81 6.94
N THR A 246 -0.11 1.52 6.52
CA THR A 246 0.57 2.51 7.37
C THR A 246 1.06 3.70 6.54
N ASN A 247 1.26 4.86 7.18
CA ASN A 247 1.83 6.05 6.53
C ASN A 247 3.37 6.03 6.44
N SER A 248 4.00 4.91 6.84
CA SER A 248 5.44 4.75 6.85
C SER A 248 5.83 3.55 6.01
N TYR A 249 6.94 3.64 5.29
CA TYR A 249 7.46 2.51 4.54
C TYR A 249 7.52 1.24 5.40
N PRO A 250 7.14 0.06 4.87
CA PRO A 250 6.67 -0.19 3.49
C PRO A 250 5.18 0.02 3.20
N TYR A 251 4.42 0.73 4.02
CA TYR A 251 3.03 1.13 3.81
C TYR A 251 1.97 0.01 3.78
N THR A 252 2.33 -1.20 3.35
CA THR A 252 1.45 -2.36 3.17
C THR A 252 2.15 -3.64 3.67
N VAL A 253 2.14 -4.74 2.91
CA VAL A 253 2.72 -6.03 3.29
C VAL A 253 4.21 -6.09 2.95
N SER A 254 5.06 -6.44 3.93
CA SER A 254 6.52 -6.56 3.72
C SER A 254 7.02 -8.01 3.55
N CYS A 255 6.23 -8.97 4.01
CA CYS A 255 6.37 -10.41 3.79
C CYS A 255 5.03 -11.10 4.07
N TYR A 256 4.86 -12.32 3.57
CA TYR A 256 3.70 -13.13 3.89
C TYR A 256 3.94 -13.99 5.14
N ARG A 257 2.91 -14.11 5.95
CA ARG A 257 2.82 -14.97 7.13
C ARG A 257 1.88 -16.15 6.91
N GLY A 258 1.13 -16.20 5.81
CA GLY A 258 0.30 -17.37 5.45
C GLY A 258 1.10 -18.53 4.88
N SER A 259 0.61 -19.73 5.12
CA SER A 259 1.15 -21.01 4.62
C SER A 259 0.81 -21.28 3.16
N GLU A 260 -0.24 -20.62 2.63
CA GLU A 260 -0.60 -20.61 1.23
C GLU A 260 -0.43 -19.19 0.66
N ILE A 261 0.04 -19.07 -0.58
CA ILE A 261 0.19 -17.79 -1.28
C ILE A 261 -0.38 -17.92 -2.67
N VAL A 262 -1.36 -17.09 -2.99
CA VAL A 262 -2.00 -17.02 -4.28
C VAL A 262 -1.13 -16.20 -5.21
N ARG A 263 -0.70 -16.81 -6.32
CA ARG A 263 0.13 -16.13 -7.31
C ARG A 263 -0.75 -15.57 -8.41
N THR A 264 -0.69 -14.27 -8.61
CA THR A 264 -1.31 -13.63 -9.77
C THR A 264 -0.40 -13.78 -10.99
N ARG A 265 -0.99 -13.92 -12.17
CA ARG A 265 -0.25 -13.74 -13.41
C ARG A 265 -0.10 -12.23 -13.63
N PRO A 266 1.10 -11.71 -13.90
CA PRO A 266 1.27 -10.30 -14.22
C PRO A 266 0.39 -9.93 -15.41
N ALA A 267 -0.35 -8.83 -15.30
CA ALA A 267 -1.03 -8.23 -16.45
C ALA A 267 0.00 -7.92 -17.55
N GLY A 268 -0.04 -8.67 -18.66
CA GLY A 268 0.84 -8.45 -19.82
C GLY A 268 2.15 -9.27 -19.86
N GLY A 269 2.34 -10.24 -18.96
CA GLY A 269 3.51 -11.12 -18.98
C GLY A 269 3.45 -12.19 -20.09
N GLY A 270 3.80 -11.82 -21.33
CA GLY A 270 4.26 -12.80 -22.31
C GLY A 270 5.52 -13.50 -21.78
N LEU A 271 5.65 -14.81 -22.02
CA LEU A 271 6.89 -15.55 -21.72
C LEU A 271 8.08 -14.80 -22.35
N PRO A 272 9.19 -14.59 -21.62
CA PRO A 272 10.40 -14.07 -22.24
C PRO A 272 10.80 -15.01 -23.39
N PRO A 273 11.23 -14.49 -24.56
CA PRO A 273 11.68 -15.33 -25.65
C PRO A 273 12.80 -16.25 -25.14
N PRO A 274 12.85 -17.51 -25.61
CA PRO A 274 13.92 -18.42 -25.20
C PRO A 274 15.26 -17.76 -25.51
N ARG A 275 16.10 -17.64 -24.48
CA ARG A 275 17.46 -17.13 -24.64
C ARG A 275 18.17 -18.00 -25.66
N ARG A 276 18.55 -17.40 -26.80
CA ARG A 276 19.55 -17.97 -27.71
C ARG A 276 20.94 -17.83 -27.09
#